data_AF-A0A6M4JBH4-F1
#
_entry.id   AF-A0A6M4JBH4-F1
#
_cell.length_a   1.000
_cell.length_b   1.000
_cell.length_c   1.000
_cell.angle_alpha   90.00
_cell.angle_beta   90.00
_cell.angle_gamma   90.00
#
_symmetry.space_group_name_H-M   'P 1'
#
loop_
_entity.id
_entity.type
_entity.pdbx_description
1 polymer ?
#
loop_
_entity_poly.entity_id
_entity_poly.type
_entity_poly.pdbx_seq_one_letter_code
_entity_poly.pdbx_strand_id
1 'polypeptide(L)'
;MKFKKVSFWTVTALSIFAFIASAILLLVLFIVAVINTKNNGAPQKELAYTFLKLILSFFIVSVLLHVIAIPLGVIYYKHRIFYANDWNISVFQFLFPISATISLMVWKSQEEKIRNAQKANTLSKIKDLKSIDNQTQ
;
A
#
# COMPACT_ATOMS: atom_id res chain seq x y z
N MET A 1 11.04 10.12 8.59
CA MET A 1 10.89 9.16 7.47
C MET A 1 11.08 7.69 7.87
N LYS A 2 12.14 7.33 8.60
CA LYS A 2 12.40 5.93 9.05
C LYS A 2 11.19 5.28 9.75
N PHE A 3 10.59 5.98 10.72
CA PHE A 3 9.41 5.50 11.44
C PHE A 3 8.24 5.15 10.51
N LYS A 4 7.86 6.05 9.59
CA LYS A 4 6.74 5.83 8.65
C LYS A 4 6.98 4.62 7.72
N LYS A 5 8.21 4.44 7.25
CA LYS A 5 8.61 3.25 6.49
C LYS A 5 8.42 1.98 7.32
N VAL A 6 8.97 1.94 8.53
CA VAL A 6 8.88 0.77 9.42
C VAL A 6 7.41 0.46 9.74
N SER A 7 6.63 1.45 10.15
CA SER A 7 5.20 1.26 10.43
C SER A 7 4.43 0.72 9.23
N PHE A 8 4.66 1.26 8.03
CA PHE A 8 4.02 0.76 6.81
C PHE A 8 4.32 -0.72 6.58
N TRP A 9 5.59 -1.12 6.61
CA TRP A 9 6.00 -2.51 6.38
C TRP A 9 5.51 -3.45 7.48
N THR A 10 5.57 -3.04 8.74
CA THR A 10 5.07 -3.84 9.88
C THR A 10 3.57 -4.08 9.77
N VAL A 11 2.77 -3.02 9.56
CA VAL A 11 1.30 -3.15 9.45
C VAL A 11 0.92 -3.98 8.23
N THR A 12 1.60 -3.77 7.10
CA THR A 12 1.38 -4.56 5.88
C THR A 12 1.73 -6.03 6.08
N ALA A 13 2.86 -6.33 6.71
CA ALA A 13 3.27 -7.71 6.98
C ALA A 13 2.28 -8.41 7.92
N LEU A 14 1.79 -7.74 8.97
CA LEU A 14 0.78 -8.29 9.87
C LEU A 14 -0.56 -8.52 9.16
N SER A 15 -0.98 -7.60 8.28
CA SER A 15 -2.18 -7.76 7.46
C SER A 15 -2.09 -9.00 6.56
N ILE A 16 -0.97 -9.15 5.84
CA ILE A 16 -0.72 -10.31 4.95
C ILE A 16 -0.65 -11.61 5.77
N PHE A 17 0.05 -11.60 6.91
CA PHE A 17 0.14 -12.75 7.80
C PHE A 17 -1.26 -13.21 8.26
N ALA A 18 -2.09 -12.28 8.74
CA ALA A 18 -3.45 -12.59 9.17
C ALA A 18 -4.31 -13.15 8.02
N PHE A 19 -4.16 -12.62 6.81
CA PHE A 19 -4.84 -13.14 5.62
C PHE A 19 -4.41 -14.58 5.31
N ILE A 20 -3.10 -14.84 5.23
CA ILE A 20 -2.55 -16.17 4.95
C ILE A 20 -2.97 -17.16 6.05
N ALA A 21 -2.93 -16.77 7.32
CA ALA A 21 -3.39 -17.59 8.43
C ALA A 21 -4.86 -17.98 8.28
N SER A 22 -5.73 -17.03 7.90
CA SER A 22 -7.14 -17.32 7.63
C SER A 22 -7.34 -18.32 6.48
N ALA A 23 -6.54 -18.23 5.42
CA ALA A 23 -6.59 -19.14 4.28
C ALA A 23 -6.10 -20.55 4.64
N ILE A 24 -5.04 -20.65 5.44
CA ILE A 24 -4.53 -21.94 5.95
C ILE A 24 -5.58 -22.59 6.86
N LEU A 25 -6.21 -21.83 7.76
CA LEU A 25 -7.28 -22.35 8.62
C LEU A 25 -8.48 -22.85 7.80
N LEU A 26 -8.84 -22.14 6.73
CA LEU A 26 -9.89 -22.57 5.81
C LEU A 26 -9.51 -23.88 5.10
N LEU A 27 -8.25 -24.02 4.65
CA LEU A 27 -7.75 -25.25 4.05
C LEU A 27 -7.77 -26.42 5.04
N VAL A 28 -7.36 -26.19 6.28
CA VAL A 28 -7.41 -27.20 7.35
C VAL A 28 -8.85 -27.63 7.60
N LEU A 29 -9.79 -26.68 7.70
CA LEU A 29 -11.21 -26.99 7.87
C LEU A 29 -11.74 -27.83 6.70
N PHE A 30 -11.34 -27.50 5.47
CA PHE A 30 -11.72 -28.27 4.28
C PHE A 30 -11.17 -29.71 4.33
N ILE A 31 -9.89 -29.88 4.65
CA ILE A 31 -9.26 -31.21 4.77
C ILE A 31 -9.96 -32.05 5.84
N VAL A 32 -10.23 -31.46 7.01
CA VAL A 32 -10.95 -32.14 8.10
C VAL A 32 -12.35 -32.56 7.66
N ALA A 33 -13.07 -31.70 6.92
CA ALA A 33 -14.39 -32.03 6.39
C ALA A 33 -14.33 -33.20 5.38
N VAL A 34 -13.36 -33.21 4.48
CA VAL A 34 -13.15 -34.29 3.50
C VAL A 34 -12.85 -35.62 4.20
N ILE A 35 -11.95 -35.63 5.18
CA ILE A 35 -11.57 -36.83 5.93
C ILE A 35 -12.76 -37.37 6.73
N ASN A 36 -13.50 -36.51 7.43
CA ASN A 36 -14.69 -36.93 8.18
C ASN A 36 -15.77 -37.53 7.27
N THR A 37 -15.99 -36.94 6.10
CA THR A 37 -16.95 -37.47 5.11
C THR A 37 -16.49 -38.84 4.59
N LYS A 38 -15.20 -39.01 4.27
CA LYS A 38 -14.64 -40.28 3.78
C LYS A 38 -14.75 -41.41 4.81
N ASN A 39 -14.55 -41.10 6.09
CA ASN A 39 -14.52 -42.09 7.16
C ASN A 39 -15.91 -42.37 7.77
N ASN A 40 -17.00 -41.87 7.17
CA ASN A 40 -18.36 -41.90 7.75
C ASN A 40 -18.40 -41.38 9.20
N GLY A 41 -17.51 -40.42 9.52
CA GLY A 41 -17.42 -39.84 10.85
C GLY A 41 -18.61 -38.94 11.15
N ALA A 42 -19.03 -38.90 12.43
CA ALA A 42 -20.05 -37.96 12.85
C ALA A 42 -19.58 -36.50 12.66
N PRO A 43 -20.47 -35.58 12.23
CA PRO A 43 -20.10 -34.19 12.01
C PRO A 43 -19.68 -33.50 13.31
N GLN A 44 -18.42 -33.05 13.36
CA GLN A 44 -17.85 -32.31 14.50
C GLN A 44 -18.21 -30.82 14.43
N LYS A 45 -19.46 -30.49 14.79
CA LYS A 45 -20.02 -29.14 14.67
C LYS A 45 -19.23 -28.09 15.47
N GLU A 46 -18.86 -28.39 16.71
CA GLU A 46 -18.15 -27.44 17.59
C GLU A 46 -16.77 -27.06 17.06
N LEU A 47 -16.04 -28.04 16.52
CA LEU A 47 -14.74 -27.82 15.90
C LEU A 47 -14.88 -26.92 14.66
N ALA A 48 -15.87 -27.21 13.80
CA ALA A 48 -16.14 -26.41 12.61
C ALA A 48 -16.51 -24.96 12.96
N TYR A 49 -17.35 -24.74 13.97
CA TYR A 49 -17.68 -23.39 14.45
C TYR A 49 -16.47 -22.65 15.02
N THR A 50 -15.59 -23.35 15.74
CA THR A 50 -14.36 -22.76 16.29
C THR A 50 -13.42 -22.32 15.17
N PHE A 51 -13.19 -23.17 14.17
CA PHE A 51 -12.42 -22.80 12.98
C PHE A 51 -13.05 -21.63 12.24
N LEU A 52 -14.36 -21.64 12.05
CA LEU A 52 -15.05 -20.55 11.34
C LEU A 52 -14.90 -19.21 12.08
N LYS A 53 -15.03 -19.20 13.41
CA LYS A 53 -14.80 -18.01 14.24
C LYS A 53 -13.36 -17.50 14.11
N LEU A 54 -12.37 -18.40 14.14
CA LEU A 54 -10.96 -18.04 13.98
C LEU A 54 -10.68 -17.48 12.58
N ILE A 55 -11.15 -18.14 11.52
CA ILE A 55 -11.02 -17.68 10.14
C ILE A 55 -11.57 -16.26 10.01
N LEU A 56 -12.81 -16.05 10.50
CA LEU A 56 -13.46 -14.74 10.43
C LEU A 56 -12.68 -13.69 11.24
N SER A 57 -12.17 -14.04 12.41
CA SER A 57 -11.41 -13.12 13.27
C SER A 57 -10.11 -12.68 12.59
N PHE A 58 -9.33 -13.64 12.05
CA PHE A 58 -8.10 -13.33 11.32
C PHE A 58 -8.37 -12.53 10.04
N PHE A 59 -9.45 -12.85 9.33
CA PHE A 59 -9.86 -12.10 8.15
C PHE A 59 -10.21 -10.65 8.49
N ILE A 60 -11.03 -10.41 9.52
CA ILE A 60 -11.38 -9.05 9.98
C ILE A 60 -10.12 -8.28 10.41
N VAL A 61 -9.24 -8.90 11.20
CA VAL A 61 -7.96 -8.27 11.60
C VAL A 61 -7.12 -7.91 10.39
N SER A 62 -7.02 -8.81 9.40
CA SER A 62 -6.30 -8.55 8.16
C SER A 62 -6.84 -7.32 7.44
N VAL A 63 -8.17 -7.23 7.28
CA VAL A 63 -8.85 -6.11 6.62
C VAL A 63 -8.60 -4.80 7.36
N LEU A 64 -8.74 -4.79 8.69
CA LEU A 64 -8.50 -3.59 9.50
C LEU A 64 -7.06 -3.09 9.37
N LEU A 65 -6.09 -4.00 9.48
CA LEU A 65 -4.67 -3.67 9.28
C LEU A 65 -4.41 -3.18 7.84
N HIS A 66 -5.07 -3.77 6.86
CA HIS A 66 -4.95 -3.36 5.46
C HIS A 66 -5.44 -1.93 5.24
N VAL A 67 -6.59 -1.56 5.83
CA VAL A 67 -7.13 -0.20 5.78
C VAL A 67 -6.18 0.80 6.45
N ILE A 68 -5.60 0.45 7.60
CA ILE A 68 -4.60 1.28 8.30
C ILE A 68 -3.30 1.43 7.48
N ALA A 69 -2.91 0.41 6.71
CA ALA A 69 -1.72 0.44 5.89
C ALA A 69 -1.82 1.41 4.70
N ILE A 70 -3.04 1.69 4.19
CA ILE A 70 -3.26 2.61 3.06
C ILE A 70 -2.67 4.02 3.34
N PRO A 71 -3.09 4.77 4.37
CA PRO A 71 -2.55 6.11 4.61
C PRO A 71 -1.05 6.10 4.89
N LEU A 72 -0.53 5.06 5.54
CA LEU A 72 0.91 4.90 5.77
C LEU A 72 1.66 4.70 4.44
N GLY A 73 1.11 3.88 3.54
CA GLY A 73 1.63 3.64 2.20
C GLY A 73 1.64 4.90 1.36
N VAL A 74 0.53 5.64 1.33
CA VAL A 74 0.42 6.93 0.62
C VAL A 74 1.52 7.88 1.07
N ILE A 75 1.73 8.06 2.38
CA ILE A 75 2.77 8.95 2.92
C ILE A 75 4.17 8.45 2.55
N TYR A 76 4.43 7.16 2.73
CA TYR A 76 5.73 6.56 2.47
C TYR A 76 6.14 6.66 0.98
N TYR A 77 5.24 6.28 0.08
CA TYR A 77 5.52 6.30 -1.36
C TYR A 77 5.52 7.72 -1.94
N LYS A 78 4.67 8.62 -1.43
CA LYS A 78 4.77 10.05 -1.77
C LYS A 78 6.18 10.57 -1.50
N HIS A 79 6.73 10.28 -0.33
CA HIS A 79 8.06 10.77 -0.01
C HIS A 79 9.15 10.11 -0.88
N ARG A 80 9.04 8.83 -1.23
CA ARG A 80 10.01 8.19 -2.16
C ARG A 80 10.02 8.88 -3.52
N ILE A 81 8.85 9.19 -4.06
CA ILE A 81 8.72 9.85 -5.35
C ILE A 81 9.30 11.26 -5.31
N PHE A 82 8.85 12.11 -4.39
CA PHE A 82 9.20 13.54 -4.43
C PHE A 82 10.58 13.88 -3.85
N TYR A 83 11.09 13.11 -2.88
CA TYR A 83 12.36 13.44 -2.20
C TYR A 83 13.50 12.49 -2.54
N ALA A 84 13.20 11.23 -2.92
CA ALA A 84 14.21 10.27 -3.32
C ALA A 84 14.24 10.02 -4.84
N ASN A 85 13.37 10.70 -5.61
CA ASN A 85 13.20 10.52 -7.05
C ASN A 85 13.01 9.04 -7.46
N ASP A 86 12.33 8.28 -6.61
CA ASP A 86 12.18 6.84 -6.73
C ASP A 86 10.72 6.48 -7.02
N TRP A 87 10.46 6.15 -8.27
CA TRP A 87 9.14 5.83 -8.80
C TRP A 87 8.80 4.33 -8.70
N ASN A 88 9.65 3.51 -8.09
CA ASN A 88 9.37 2.10 -7.93
C ASN A 88 8.32 1.89 -6.82
N ILE A 89 7.07 1.79 -7.24
CA ILE A 89 5.89 1.65 -6.39
C ILE A 89 5.15 0.32 -6.60
N SER A 90 5.77 -0.67 -7.25
CA SER A 90 5.11 -1.92 -7.65
C SER A 90 4.43 -2.64 -6.47
N VAL A 91 5.06 -2.63 -5.29
CA VAL A 91 4.46 -3.22 -4.07
C VAL A 91 3.21 -2.46 -3.63
N PHE A 92 3.21 -1.12 -3.73
CA PHE A 92 2.03 -0.33 -3.40
C PHE A 92 0.89 -0.57 -4.40
N GLN A 93 1.21 -0.68 -5.68
CA GLN A 93 0.24 -0.98 -6.74
C GLN A 93 -0.34 -2.39 -6.59
N PHE A 94 0.49 -3.36 -6.26
CA PHE A 94 0.04 -4.73 -6.07
C PHE A 94 -0.87 -4.88 -4.84
N LEU A 95 -0.47 -4.31 -3.71
CA LEU A 95 -1.21 -4.45 -2.46
C LEU A 95 -2.41 -3.49 -2.36
N PHE A 96 -2.35 -2.31 -2.98
CA PHE A 96 -3.36 -1.26 -2.87
C PHE A 96 -3.69 -0.64 -4.24
N PRO A 97 -4.19 -1.42 -5.22
CA PRO A 97 -4.29 -0.99 -6.62
C PRO A 97 -5.13 0.29 -6.80
N ILE A 98 -6.28 0.37 -6.14
CA ILE A 98 -7.17 1.55 -6.22
C ILE A 98 -6.47 2.78 -5.63
N SER A 99 -5.99 2.67 -4.39
CA SER A 99 -5.30 3.76 -3.68
C SER A 99 -4.05 4.22 -4.42
N ALA A 100 -3.30 3.28 -5.01
CA ALA A 100 -2.10 3.57 -5.80
C ALA A 100 -2.44 4.32 -7.09
N THR A 101 -3.49 3.90 -7.82
CA THR A 101 -3.94 4.59 -9.03
C THR A 101 -4.35 6.03 -8.75
N ILE A 102 -5.19 6.25 -7.72
CA ILE A 102 -5.61 7.59 -7.31
C ILE A 102 -4.40 8.44 -6.91
N SER A 103 -3.52 7.88 -6.07
CA SER A 103 -2.33 8.58 -5.58
C SER A 103 -1.39 8.97 -6.72
N LEU A 104 -1.14 8.07 -7.67
CA LEU A 104 -0.30 8.32 -8.83
C LEU A 104 -0.82 9.45 -9.70
N MET A 105 -2.12 9.46 -9.98
CA MET A 105 -2.76 10.52 -10.77
C MET A 105 -2.52 11.89 -10.11
N VAL A 106 -2.72 11.97 -8.80
CA VAL A 106 -2.50 13.21 -8.02
C VAL A 106 -1.02 13.59 -8.02
N TRP A 107 -0.11 12.66 -7.74
CA TRP A 107 1.32 12.94 -7.62
C TRP A 107 1.95 13.36 -8.95
N LYS A 108 1.58 12.72 -10.07
CA LYS A 108 2.04 13.14 -11.41
C LYS A 108 1.62 14.57 -11.73
N SER A 109 0.36 14.92 -11.46
CA SER A 109 -0.13 16.29 -11.66
C SER A 109 0.62 17.31 -10.78
N GLN A 110 0.93 16.97 -9.53
CA GLN A 110 1.71 17.82 -8.64
C GLN A 110 3.16 18.01 -9.12
N GLU A 111 3.81 16.93 -9.55
CA GLU A 111 5.18 16.97 -10.07
C GLU A 111 5.28 17.84 -11.33
N GLU A 112 4.31 17.72 -12.25
CA GLU A 112 4.26 18.54 -13.45
C GLU A 112 4.11 20.04 -13.13
N LYS A 113 3.23 20.38 -12.19
CA LYS A 113 3.08 21.78 -11.71
C LYS A 113 4.39 22.32 -11.13
N ILE A 114 5.08 21.53 -10.30
CA ILE A 114 6.36 21.91 -9.69
C ILE A 114 7.42 22.13 -10.78
N ARG A 115 7.54 21.21 -11.72
CA ARG A 115 8.50 21.28 -12.83
C ARG A 115 8.24 22.49 -13.73
N ASN A 116 6.98 22.80 -14.04
CA ASN A 116 6.63 23.96 -14.85
C ASN A 116 6.91 25.29 -14.13
N ALA A 117 6.61 25.37 -12.83
CA ALA A 117 6.94 26.54 -12.01
C ALA A 117 8.46 26.78 -11.93
N GLN A 118 9.26 25.71 -11.79
CA GLN A 118 10.73 25.80 -11.79
C GLN A 118 11.26 26.29 -13.14
N LYS A 119 10.74 25.78 -14.27
CA LYS A 119 11.12 26.25 -15.61
C LYS A 119 10.80 27.73 -15.81
N ALA A 120 9.61 28.17 -15.39
CA ALA A 120 9.20 29.57 -15.50
C ALA A 120 10.11 30.50 -14.69
N ASN A 121 10.45 30.13 -13.45
CA ASN A 121 11.38 30.89 -12.60
C ASN A 121 12.81 30.95 -13.18
N THR A 122 13.29 29.86 -13.79
CA THR A 122 14.60 29.87 -14.45
C THR A 122 14.58 30.78 -15.68
N LEU A 123 13.52 30.74 -16.48
CA LEU A 123 13.37 31.60 -17.66
C LEU A 123 13.27 33.08 -17.28
N SER A 124 12.55 33.44 -16.21
CA SER A 124 12.49 34.82 -15.74
C SER A 124 13.87 35.32 -15.30
N LYS A 125 14.59 34.54 -14.49
CA LYS A 125 15.97 34.89 -14.07
C LYS A 125 16.92 35.10 -15.25
N ILE A 126 16.84 34.25 -16.28
CA ILE A 126 17.67 34.40 -17.50
C ILE A 126 17.32 35.71 -18.24
N LYS A 127 16.03 36.06 -18.33
CA LYS A 127 15.59 37.30 -18.96
C LYS A 127 16.09 38.53 -18.20
N ASP A 128 16.00 38.51 -16.87
CA ASP A 128 16.47 39.60 -16.02
C ASP A 128 17.99 39.79 -16.18
N LEU A 129 18.78 38.71 -16.16
CA LEU A 129 20.23 38.77 -16.38
C LEU A 129 20.61 39.36 -17.74
N LYS A 130 19.90 38.97 -18.82
CA LYS A 130 20.14 39.55 -20.16
C LYS A 130 19.76 41.02 -20.26
N SER A 131 18.74 41.46 -19.51
CA SER A 131 18.33 42.87 -19.49
C SER A 131 19.33 43.76 -18.79
N ILE A 132 20.02 43.25 -17.75
CA ILE A 132 21.09 43.95 -17.03
C ILE A 132 22.31 44.10 -17.93
N ASP A 133 22.73 43.02 -18.61
CA ASP A 133 23.89 43.01 -19.51
C ASP A 133 23.75 44.06 -20.65
N ASN A 134 22.54 44.16 -21.22
CA ASN A 134 22.21 45.15 -22.25
C ASN A 134 22.13 46.61 -21.76
N GLN A 135 22.06 46.87 -20.45
CA GLN A 135 22.08 48.22 -19.87
C GLN A 135 23.49 48.67 -19.46
N THR A 136 24.45 47.75 -19.40
CA THR A 136 25.85 48.00 -19.01
C THR A 136 26.82 48.13 -20.19
N GLN A 137 26.33 48.00 -21.43
CA GLN A 137 27.05 48.30 -22.67
C GLN A 137 26.66 49.68 -23.19
#